data_AF-A0A945VSD6-F1
#
_entry.id   AF-A0A945VSD6-F1
#
_cell.length_a   1.000
_cell.length_b   1.000
_cell.length_c   1.000
_cell.angle_alpha   90.00
_cell.angle_beta   90.00
_cell.angle_gamma   90.00
#
_symmetry.space_group_name_H-M   'P 1'
#
loop_
_entity.id
_entity.type
_entity.pdbx_description
1 polymer ?
#
loop_
_entity_poly.entity_id
_entity_poly.type
_entity_poly.pdbx_seq_one_letter_code
_entity_poly.pdbx_strand_id
1 'polypeptide(L)'
;MIPTNEKTIHMSDAFFQDLGIPQPHLHLGVGSASHGEQTGKVIIEHEKVLLKEMPDMIVVAGDVNSTMASALAATKIKIKVAHLEAGLRSFDRTMHEEINRVVTDALADLLWTHSPDADENLLREGIPAEKRRSRISYHA
;
A
#
# COMPACT_ATOMS: atom_id res chain seq x y z
N MET A 1 31.06 -17.19 31.33
CA MET A 1 29.76 -16.48 31.26
C MET A 1 30.02 -15.07 30.80
N ILE A 2 29.67 -14.76 29.55
CA ILE A 2 29.68 -13.39 29.01
C ILE A 2 28.21 -12.98 28.90
N PRO A 3 27.75 -11.93 29.58
CA PRO A 3 26.38 -11.49 29.45
C PRO A 3 26.20 -10.49 28.30
N THR A 4 25.07 -10.69 27.61
CA THR A 4 24.11 -9.71 27.08
C THR A 4 24.23 -9.09 25.68
N ASN A 5 23.09 -9.22 24.99
CA ASN A 5 22.50 -8.33 24.00
C ASN A 5 23.11 -8.27 22.60
N GLU A 6 22.98 -9.36 21.85
CA GLU A 6 22.70 -9.21 20.42
C GLU A 6 21.29 -8.63 20.28
N LYS A 7 21.18 -7.30 20.16
CA LYS A 7 20.01 -6.69 19.53
C LYS A 7 19.94 -7.29 18.12
N THR A 8 18.99 -8.18 17.87
CA THR A 8 18.65 -8.59 16.51
C THR A 8 18.27 -7.32 15.76
N ILE A 9 19.17 -6.81 14.92
CA ILE A 9 18.85 -5.75 13.98
C ILE A 9 17.89 -6.40 12.99
N HIS A 10 16.60 -6.05 13.06
CA HIS A 10 15.68 -6.46 12.02
C HIS A 10 16.17 -5.84 10.71
N MET A 11 16.14 -6.59 9.60
CA MET A 11 16.61 -6.08 8.30
C MET A 11 16.08 -4.67 7.98
N SER A 12 14.85 -4.36 8.40
CA SER A 12 14.24 -3.03 8.29
C SER A 12 15.05 -1.91 8.93
N ASP A 13 15.61 -2.14 10.13
CA ASP A 13 16.28 -1.11 10.91
C ASP A 13 17.61 -0.69 10.27
N ALA A 14 18.30 -1.68 9.67
CA ALA A 14 19.49 -1.41 8.86
C ALA A 14 19.15 -0.56 7.64
N PHE A 15 18.04 -0.85 6.92
CA PHE A 15 17.60 -0.03 5.78
C PHE A 15 17.28 1.41 6.17
N PHE A 16 16.57 1.64 7.28
CA PHE A 16 16.27 3.01 7.73
C PHE A 16 17.55 3.78 8.06
N GLN A 17 18.51 3.13 8.71
CA GLN A 17 19.78 3.76 9.06
C GLN A 17 20.62 4.05 7.82
N ASP A 18 20.81 3.07 6.93
CA ASP A 18 21.68 3.16 5.77
C ASP A 18 21.16 4.20 4.75
N LEU A 19 19.84 4.32 4.60
CA LEU A 19 19.21 5.27 3.69
C LEU A 19 18.92 6.63 4.34
N GLY A 20 19.21 6.80 5.64
CA GLY A 20 18.90 8.03 6.38
C GLY A 20 17.40 8.34 6.46
N ILE A 21 16.54 7.31 6.38
CA ILE A 21 15.09 7.45 6.42
C ILE A 21 14.66 7.51 7.90
N PRO A 22 13.79 8.46 8.28
CA PRO A 22 13.29 8.53 9.65
C PRO A 22 12.51 7.26 10.02
N GLN A 23 12.54 6.91 11.30
CA GLN A 23 11.73 5.82 11.82
C GLN A 23 10.23 6.11 11.62
N PRO A 24 9.41 5.09 11.33
CA PRO A 24 7.99 5.29 11.13
C PRO A 24 7.33 5.76 12.44
N HIS A 25 6.38 6.70 12.33
CA HIS A 25 5.59 7.16 13.48
C HIS A 25 4.79 6.03 14.12
N LEU A 26 4.37 5.05 13.32
CA LEU A 26 3.62 3.88 13.75
C LEU A 26 4.11 2.65 12.99
N HIS A 27 4.32 1.56 13.72
CA HIS A 27 4.65 0.25 13.17
C HIS A 27 3.58 -0.75 13.61
N LEU A 28 2.82 -1.32 12.66
CA LEU A 28 1.68 -2.19 12.97
C LEU A 28 2.08 -3.55 13.56
N GLY A 29 3.36 -3.92 13.50
CA GLY A 29 3.86 -5.18 14.07
C GLY A 29 3.44 -6.43 13.30
N VAL A 30 2.98 -6.28 12.06
CA VAL A 30 2.57 -7.41 11.21
C VAL A 30 3.76 -7.91 10.40
N GLY A 31 4.22 -9.13 10.72
CA GLY A 31 5.29 -9.80 9.99
C GLY A 31 4.80 -10.68 8.84
N SER A 32 5.72 -11.48 8.28
CA SER A 32 5.41 -12.48 7.26
C SER A 32 4.52 -13.59 7.80
N ALA A 33 3.53 -14.00 7.02
CA ALA A 33 2.62 -15.11 7.31
C ALA A 33 1.98 -15.60 6.00
N SER A 34 1.04 -16.54 6.08
CA SER A 34 0.20 -16.86 4.91
C SER A 34 -0.57 -15.62 4.41
N HIS A 35 -0.91 -15.56 3.12
CA HIS A 35 -1.59 -14.39 2.53
C HIS A 35 -2.85 -13.98 3.31
N GLY A 36 -3.69 -14.95 3.69
CA GLY A 36 -4.91 -14.67 4.46
C GLY A 36 -4.62 -14.16 5.87
N GLU A 37 -3.65 -14.75 6.57
CA GLU A 37 -3.28 -14.33 7.92
C GLU A 37 -2.66 -12.94 7.94
N GLN A 38 -1.71 -12.67 7.04
CA GLN A 38 -1.06 -11.37 6.95
C GLN A 38 -2.08 -10.28 6.58
N THR A 39 -2.91 -10.53 5.57
CA THR A 39 -3.98 -9.60 5.14
C THR A 39 -4.94 -9.31 6.29
N GLY A 40 -5.43 -10.34 6.98
CA GLY A 40 -6.35 -10.18 8.10
C GLY A 40 -5.75 -9.36 9.25
N LYS A 41 -4.48 -9.62 9.62
CA LYS A 41 -3.78 -8.85 10.64
C LYS A 41 -3.60 -7.38 10.25
N VAL A 42 -3.23 -7.09 9.00
CA VAL A 42 -3.12 -5.70 8.52
C VAL A 42 -4.47 -4.99 8.59
N ILE A 43 -5.56 -5.62 8.15
CA ILE A 43 -6.89 -5.02 8.23
C ILE A 43 -7.23 -4.66 9.69
N ILE A 44 -7.08 -5.61 10.62
CA ILE A 44 -7.42 -5.42 12.03
C ILE A 44 -6.57 -4.31 12.68
N GLU A 45 -5.26 -4.34 12.50
CA GLU A 45 -4.38 -3.38 13.18
C GLU A 45 -4.42 -2.00 12.53
N HIS A 46 -4.54 -1.93 11.20
CA HIS A 46 -4.60 -0.65 10.50
C HIS A 46 -5.94 0.04 10.74
N GLU A 47 -7.07 -0.67 10.75
CA GLU A 47 -8.39 -0.07 11.04
C GLU A 47 -8.42 0.60 12.42
N LYS A 48 -7.78 0.03 13.45
CA LYS A 48 -7.64 0.67 14.76
C LYS A 48 -6.94 2.03 14.68
N VAL A 49 -5.88 2.14 13.87
CA VAL A 49 -5.18 3.40 13.64
C VAL A 49 -6.07 4.38 12.89
N LEU A 50 -6.75 3.93 11.84
CA LEU A 50 -7.62 4.77 11.02
C LEU A 50 -8.81 5.33 11.81
N LEU A 51 -9.43 4.53 12.69
CA LEU A 51 -10.51 4.99 13.56
C LEU A 51 -10.06 5.96 14.64
N LYS A 52 -8.77 5.90 15.02
CA LYS A 52 -8.18 6.80 16.01
C LYS A 52 -7.77 8.13 15.39
N GLU A 53 -7.07 8.08 14.26
CA GLU A 53 -6.48 9.25 13.60
C GLU A 53 -7.46 9.94 12.63
N MET A 54 -8.45 9.20 12.10
CA MET A 54 -9.49 9.67 11.18
C MET A 54 -8.95 10.57 10.05
N PRO A 55 -7.93 10.13 9.28
CA PRO A 55 -7.40 10.93 8.20
C PRO A 55 -8.43 11.14 7.08
N ASP A 56 -8.34 12.26 6.37
CA ASP A 56 -9.16 12.51 5.18
C ASP A 56 -8.85 11.54 4.03
N MET A 57 -7.61 11.04 3.97
CA MET A 57 -7.09 10.16 2.94
C MET A 57 -5.87 9.37 3.43
N ILE A 58 -5.71 8.15 2.93
CA ILE A 58 -4.45 7.41 3.00
C ILE A 58 -3.81 7.26 1.63
N VAL A 59 -2.49 7.11 1.62
CA VAL A 59 -1.71 6.73 0.44
C VAL A 59 -1.18 5.32 0.65
N VAL A 60 -1.43 4.44 -0.31
CA VAL A 60 -0.85 3.10 -0.37
C VAL A 60 0.02 2.98 -1.62
N ALA A 61 1.06 2.16 -1.57
CA ALA A 61 2.03 2.03 -2.67
C ALA A 61 2.27 0.56 -3.04
N GLY A 62 2.48 0.31 -4.33
CA GLY A 62 2.79 -1.02 -4.84
C GLY A 62 1.64 -2.02 -4.68
N ASP A 63 1.97 -3.30 -4.56
CA ASP A 63 1.02 -4.40 -4.80
C ASP A 63 1.12 -5.56 -3.81
N VAL A 64 1.69 -5.30 -2.64
CA VAL A 64 1.81 -6.31 -1.58
C VAL A 64 0.51 -6.47 -0.80
N ASN A 65 0.40 -7.54 -0.01
CA ASN A 65 -0.81 -7.83 0.78
C ASN A 65 -1.25 -6.63 1.66
N SER A 66 -0.28 -5.91 2.25
CA SER A 66 -0.59 -4.76 3.11
C SER A 66 -1.19 -3.59 2.35
N THR A 67 -0.87 -3.40 1.07
CA THR A 67 -1.44 -2.36 0.20
C THR A 67 -2.93 -2.61 0.01
N MET A 68 -3.28 -3.81 -0.46
CA MET A 68 -4.68 -4.21 -0.65
C MET A 68 -5.45 -4.20 0.67
N ALA A 69 -4.87 -4.76 1.74
CA ALA A 69 -5.49 -4.78 3.07
C ALA A 69 -5.79 -3.38 3.61
N SER A 70 -4.86 -2.45 3.44
CA SER A 70 -5.00 -1.07 3.90
C SER A 70 -6.07 -0.31 3.11
N ALA A 71 -6.09 -0.46 1.78
CA ALA A 71 -7.12 0.12 0.94
C ALA A 71 -8.52 -0.40 1.33
N LEU A 72 -8.65 -1.70 1.56
CA LEU A 72 -9.90 -2.32 1.98
C LEU A 72 -10.38 -1.82 3.36
N ALA A 73 -9.48 -1.73 4.34
CA ALA A 73 -9.80 -1.22 5.67
C ALA A 73 -10.30 0.23 5.61
N ALA A 74 -9.56 1.12 4.93
CA ALA A 74 -9.92 2.53 4.80
C ALA A 74 -11.25 2.74 4.07
N THR A 75 -11.44 2.05 2.94
CA THR A 75 -12.65 2.18 2.11
C THR A 75 -13.91 1.82 2.89
N LYS A 76 -13.87 0.75 3.72
CA LYS A 76 -15.01 0.29 4.51
C LYS A 76 -15.49 1.31 5.54
N ILE A 77 -14.60 2.16 6.04
CA ILE A 77 -14.92 3.23 6.99
C ILE A 77 -14.93 4.62 6.34
N LYS A 78 -15.00 4.68 5.01
CA LYS A 78 -15.17 5.90 4.20
C LYS A 78 -13.98 6.88 4.26
N ILE A 79 -12.79 6.37 4.52
CA ILE A 79 -11.54 7.14 4.36
C ILE A 79 -11.09 6.99 2.92
N LYS A 80 -10.70 8.10 2.28
CA LYS A 80 -10.29 8.08 0.87
C LYS A 80 -8.97 7.35 0.70
N VAL A 81 -8.77 6.75 -0.47
CA VAL A 81 -7.55 6.02 -0.80
C VAL A 81 -6.91 6.58 -2.08
N ALA A 82 -5.63 6.94 -2.00
CA ALA A 82 -4.78 7.18 -3.15
C ALA A 82 -3.82 6.00 -3.33
N HIS A 83 -3.76 5.45 -4.54
CA HIS A 83 -2.86 4.36 -4.87
C HIS A 83 -1.70 4.86 -5.73
N LEU A 84 -0.50 4.80 -5.16
CA LEU A 84 0.77 5.07 -5.83
C LEU A 84 1.24 3.81 -6.57
N GLU A 85 1.65 3.98 -7.83
CA GLU A 85 1.99 2.89 -8.77
C GLU A 85 0.77 2.09 -9.27
N ALA A 86 -0.37 2.77 -9.37
CA ALA A 86 -1.60 2.20 -9.89
C ALA A 86 -1.49 1.78 -11.37
N GLY A 87 -2.33 0.83 -11.79
CA GLY A 87 -2.60 0.52 -13.20
C GLY A 87 -1.67 -0.48 -13.89
N LEU A 88 -0.60 -0.94 -13.26
CA LEU A 88 0.19 -2.04 -13.82
C LEU A 88 -0.61 -3.33 -13.87
N ARG A 89 -0.46 -4.10 -14.95
CA ARG A 89 -1.12 -5.41 -15.12
C ARG A 89 -0.14 -6.43 -15.67
N SER A 90 -0.05 -7.58 -15.01
CA SER A 90 0.59 -8.76 -15.58
C SER A 90 -0.36 -9.58 -16.45
N PHE A 91 -1.68 -9.43 -16.22
CA PHE A 91 -2.75 -10.28 -16.77
C PHE A 91 -2.67 -11.75 -16.33
N ASP A 92 -1.79 -12.08 -15.39
CA ASP A 92 -1.62 -13.41 -14.82
C ASP A 92 -2.20 -13.47 -13.39
N ARG A 93 -3.40 -14.05 -13.26
CA ARG A 93 -4.08 -14.18 -11.97
C ARG A 93 -3.49 -15.26 -11.06
N THR A 94 -2.47 -16.00 -11.50
CA THR A 94 -1.69 -16.88 -10.63
C THR A 94 -0.66 -16.11 -9.80
N MET A 95 -0.31 -14.89 -10.23
CA MET A 95 0.47 -13.94 -9.43
C MET A 95 -0.42 -13.29 -8.38
N HIS A 96 0.06 -13.26 -7.13
CA HIS A 96 -0.73 -12.79 -6.00
C HIS A 96 -0.78 -11.25 -6.00
N GLU A 97 0.31 -10.63 -6.44
CA GLU A 97 0.47 -9.20 -6.67
C GLU A 97 -0.55 -8.68 -7.69
N GLU A 98 -0.87 -9.44 -8.74
CA GLU A 98 -1.87 -9.04 -9.73
C GLU A 98 -3.27 -8.94 -9.10
N ILE A 99 -3.62 -9.86 -8.21
CA ILE A 99 -4.88 -9.82 -7.46
C ILE A 99 -4.91 -8.55 -6.59
N ASN A 100 -3.81 -8.26 -5.89
CA ASN A 100 -3.70 -7.09 -5.03
C ASN A 100 -3.81 -5.78 -5.82
N ARG A 101 -3.17 -5.68 -7.00
CA ARG A 101 -3.26 -4.50 -7.90
C ARG A 101 -4.70 -4.22 -8.30
N VAL A 102 -5.38 -5.23 -8.84
CA VAL A 102 -6.75 -5.09 -9.34
C VAL A 102 -7.70 -4.69 -8.21
N VAL A 103 -7.59 -5.30 -7.03
CA VAL A 103 -8.43 -4.95 -5.89
C VAL A 103 -8.13 -3.54 -5.38
N THR A 104 -6.85 -3.17 -5.25
CA THR A 104 -6.46 -1.84 -4.77
C THR A 104 -6.93 -0.75 -5.73
N ASP A 105 -6.73 -0.93 -7.04
CA ASP A 105 -7.14 0.04 -8.06
C ASP A 105 -8.67 0.21 -8.10
N ALA A 106 -9.42 -0.88 -7.90
CA ALA A 106 -10.89 -0.82 -7.85
C ALA A 106 -11.41 -0.06 -6.61
N LEU A 107 -10.69 -0.13 -5.49
CA LEU A 107 -11.08 0.52 -4.24
C LEU A 107 -10.64 1.99 -4.18
N ALA A 108 -9.56 2.35 -4.87
CA ALA A 108 -8.98 3.69 -4.75
C ALA A 108 -9.86 4.81 -5.35
N ASP A 109 -9.80 5.97 -4.71
CA ASP A 109 -10.41 7.21 -5.17
C ASP A 109 -9.49 7.96 -6.14
N LEU A 110 -8.18 7.86 -5.93
CA LEU A 110 -7.14 8.46 -6.76
C LEU A 110 -6.10 7.41 -7.18
N LEU A 111 -5.72 7.42 -8.44
CA LEU A 111 -4.79 6.48 -9.04
C LEU A 111 -3.62 7.25 -9.64
N TRP A 112 -2.44 7.14 -9.01
CA TRP A 112 -1.20 7.70 -9.51
C TRP A 112 -0.45 6.65 -10.32
N THR A 113 -0.57 6.78 -11.64
CA THR A 113 0.16 5.98 -12.61
C THR A 113 1.57 6.54 -12.81
N HIS A 114 2.53 5.68 -13.11
CA HIS A 114 3.92 6.07 -13.38
C HIS A 114 4.33 5.84 -14.84
N SER A 115 3.43 5.28 -15.66
CA SER A 115 3.71 4.92 -17.04
C SER A 115 2.46 4.97 -17.93
N PRO A 116 2.61 5.21 -19.26
CA PRO A 116 1.48 5.25 -20.18
C PRO A 116 0.71 3.93 -20.30
N ASP A 117 1.38 2.78 -20.19
CA ASP A 117 0.73 1.47 -20.23
C ASP A 117 -0.18 1.25 -19.01
N ALA A 118 0.20 1.77 -17.85
CA ALA A 118 -0.68 1.76 -16.68
C ALA A 118 -1.95 2.59 -16.92
N ASP A 119 -1.82 3.77 -17.55
CA ASP A 119 -2.98 4.59 -17.92
C ASP A 119 -3.91 3.85 -18.89
N GLU A 120 -3.35 3.14 -19.88
CA GLU A 120 -4.10 2.36 -20.86
C GLU A 120 -4.82 1.18 -20.23
N ASN A 121 -4.19 0.46 -19.30
CA ASN A 121 -4.80 -0.66 -18.61
C ASN A 121 -6.03 -0.21 -17.81
N LEU A 122 -5.90 0.86 -17.02
CA LEU A 122 -7.01 1.42 -16.24
C LEU A 122 -8.17 1.89 -17.16
N LEU A 123 -7.85 2.47 -18.32
CA LEU A 123 -8.85 2.83 -19.33
C LEU A 123 -9.61 1.61 -19.84
N ARG A 124 -8.91 0.51 -20.16
CA ARG A 124 -9.52 -0.73 -20.65
C ARG A 124 -10.43 -1.36 -19.60
N GLU A 125 -10.14 -1.16 -18.32
CA GLU A 125 -10.98 -1.60 -17.19
C GLU A 125 -12.17 -0.69 -16.90
N GLY A 126 -12.33 0.40 -17.68
CA GLY A 126 -13.45 1.33 -17.54
C GLY A 126 -13.29 2.31 -16.37
N ILE A 127 -12.08 2.46 -15.83
CA ILE A 127 -11.82 3.41 -14.75
C ILE A 127 -11.86 4.85 -15.30
N PRO A 128 -12.70 5.74 -14.73
CA PRO A 128 -12.84 7.10 -15.21
C PRO A 128 -11.51 7.86 -15.25
N ALA A 129 -11.30 8.66 -16.29
CA ALA A 129 -10.12 9.50 -16.42
C ALA A 129 -9.91 10.46 -15.23
N GLU A 130 -11.01 10.89 -14.59
CA GLU A 130 -11.00 11.80 -13.45
C GLU A 130 -10.32 11.21 -12.20
N LYS A 131 -10.37 9.88 -12.03
CA LYS A 131 -9.66 9.19 -10.95
C LYS A 131 -8.16 9.09 -11.20
N ARG A 132 -7.73 9.22 -12.46
CA ARG A 132 -6.35 8.99 -12.88
C ARG A 132 -5.56 10.30 -12.87
N ARG A 133 -4.39 10.27 -12.24
CA ARG A 133 -3.47 11.41 -12.15
C ARG A 133 -2.11 10.92 -12.63
N SER A 134 -1.89 11.02 -13.94
CA SER A 134 -0.68 10.47 -14.58
C SER A 134 0.58 11.29 -14.39
N ARG A 135 0.46 12.55 -13.92
CA ARG A 135 1.60 13.42 -13.61
C ARG A 135 1.23 14.37 -12.47
N ILE A 136 2.01 14.38 -11.39
CA ILE A 136 2.08 15.57 -10.52
C ILE A 136 2.70 16.65 -11.39
N SER A 137 1.86 17.58 -11.86
CA SER A 137 2.32 18.73 -12.62
C SER A 137 3.03 19.65 -11.63
N TYR A 138 4.35 19.56 -11.54
CA TYR A 138 5.14 20.56 -10.84
C TYR A 138 4.96 21.89 -11.58
N HIS A 139 4.01 22.70 -11.14
CA HIS A 139 4.07 24.13 -11.38
C HIS A 139 5.00 24.65 -10.30
N ALA A 140 6.27 24.84 -10.67
CA ALA A 140 7.20 25.67 -9.92
C ALA A 140 6.86 27.15 -10.16
#